data_AF-A0A2R6I4L1-F1
#
_entry.id   AF-A0A2R6I4L1-F1
#
_cell.length_a   1.000
_cell.length_b   1.000
_cell.length_c   1.000
_cell.angle_alpha   90.00
_cell.angle_beta   90.00
_cell.angle_gamma   90.00
#
_symmetry.space_group_name_H-M   'P 1'
#
loop_
_entity.id
_entity.type
_entity.pdbx_description
1 polymer ?
#
loop_
_entity_poly.entity_id
_entity_poly.type
_entity_poly.pdbx_seq_one_letter_code
_entity_poly.pdbx_strand_id
1 'polypeptide(L)'
;MSRDWTLAAQETVGANRYVPLPPTVRETVAFEHPLDGESVHWNYERHSDYVVLSERPLEAPEYVDVGRYKVYDGGENRQRRVRPPERLDEVVRSNFEPDSRVIYLAYAEMVEAENPSVYLLSTAQLLALLPDEAGGPTPGDDGAMTEALLRMPGFLPPP
;
A
#
# COMPACT_ATOMS: atom_id res chain seq x y z
N MET A 1 -8.92 14.79 -17.61
CA MET A 1 -8.66 15.22 -16.23
C MET A 1 -7.32 14.62 -15.83
N SER A 2 -6.41 15.42 -15.28
CA SER A 2 -5.06 14.98 -14.93
C SER A 2 -5.16 13.91 -13.84
N ARG A 3 -4.60 12.72 -14.09
CA ARG A 3 -4.58 11.59 -13.15
C ARG A 3 -3.35 11.73 -12.26
N ASP A 4 -3.43 12.64 -11.31
CA ASP A 4 -2.31 12.91 -10.40
C ASP A 4 -2.39 11.97 -9.19
N TRP A 5 -1.27 11.31 -8.86
CA TRP A 5 -1.11 10.58 -7.61
C TRP A 5 -1.23 11.57 -6.46
N THR A 6 -2.22 11.36 -5.60
CA THR A 6 -2.47 12.27 -4.47
C THR A 6 -1.75 11.81 -3.21
N LEU A 7 -1.42 10.52 -3.13
CA LEU A 7 -0.68 9.94 -2.02
C LEU A 7 0.45 9.05 -2.55
N ALA A 8 1.68 9.38 -2.14
CA ALA A 8 2.85 8.52 -2.30
C ALA A 8 3.71 8.60 -1.03
N ALA A 9 4.07 7.45 -0.47
CA ALA A 9 5.01 7.37 0.65
C ALA A 9 5.85 6.10 0.54
N GLN A 10 7.07 6.14 1.06
CA GLN A 10 7.96 4.98 1.10
C GLN A 10 8.40 4.74 2.53
N GLU A 11 8.40 3.48 2.93
CA GLU A 11 8.85 3.06 4.25
C GLU A 11 9.72 1.81 4.17
N THR A 12 10.48 1.56 5.25
CA THR A 12 11.30 0.36 5.39
C THR A 12 10.68 -0.56 6.42
N VAL A 13 10.50 -1.83 6.07
CA VAL A 13 9.94 -2.83 6.97
C VAL A 13 10.90 -3.06 8.13
N GLY A 14 10.39 -2.90 9.35
CA GLY A 14 11.14 -3.09 10.57
C GLY A 14 11.25 -4.56 10.99
N ALA A 15 11.88 -4.76 12.15
CA ALA A 15 11.96 -6.07 12.80
C ALA A 15 10.59 -6.73 12.98
N ASN A 16 10.52 -8.06 12.96
CA ASN A 16 9.29 -8.84 13.05
C ASN A 16 8.23 -8.51 11.97
N ARG A 17 8.68 -7.99 10.81
CA ARG A 17 7.85 -7.63 9.66
C ARG A 17 6.84 -6.51 9.95
N TYR A 18 7.13 -5.65 10.92
CA TYR A 18 6.30 -4.48 11.15
C TYR A 18 6.53 -3.47 10.03
N VAL A 19 5.45 -3.11 9.34
CA VAL A 19 5.47 -2.12 8.28
C VAL A 19 5.08 -0.77 8.89
N PRO A 20 5.96 0.25 8.86
CA PRO A 20 5.59 1.59 9.30
C PRO A 20 4.42 2.11 8.49
N LEU A 21 3.46 2.75 9.17
CA LEU A 21 2.26 3.33 8.60
C LEU A 21 2.34 4.85 8.74
N PRO A 22 2.76 5.57 7.67
CA PRO A 22 2.92 7.01 7.70
C PRO A 22 1.62 7.70 8.11
N PRO A 23 1.68 8.88 8.79
CA PRO A 23 0.49 9.60 9.23
C PRO A 23 -0.54 9.81 8.10
N THR A 24 -0.07 10.21 6.91
CA THR A 24 -0.94 10.42 5.73
C THR A 24 -1.66 9.15 5.28
N VAL A 25 -1.00 7.99 5.33
CA VAL A 25 -1.66 6.72 4.97
C VAL A 25 -2.64 6.33 6.06
N ARG A 26 -2.21 6.40 7.33
CA ARG A 26 -3.02 6.06 8.50
C ARG A 26 -4.31 6.87 8.55
N GLU A 27 -4.22 8.17 8.34
CA GLU A 27 -5.37 9.08 8.36
C GLU A 27 -6.34 8.83 7.20
N THR A 28 -5.87 8.19 6.12
CA THR A 28 -6.71 7.80 4.99
C THR A 28 -7.42 6.47 5.21
N VAL A 29 -6.75 5.44 5.71
CA VAL A 29 -7.30 4.05 5.69
C VAL A 29 -7.53 3.42 7.06
N ALA A 30 -7.06 4.05 8.14
CA ALA A 30 -7.24 3.51 9.48
C ALA A 30 -8.55 4.01 10.11
N PHE A 31 -9.22 3.12 10.85
CA PHE A 31 -10.48 3.41 11.52
C PHE A 31 -10.45 2.92 12.97
N GLU A 32 -11.29 3.51 13.82
CA GLU A 32 -11.35 3.12 15.23
C GLU A 32 -12.29 1.92 15.43
N HIS A 33 -11.77 0.78 15.90
CA HIS A 33 -12.57 -0.39 16.25
C HIS A 33 -12.82 -0.46 17.77
N PRO A 34 -14.06 -0.72 18.25
CA PRO A 34 -14.39 -0.67 19.68
C PRO A 34 -13.56 -1.57 20.62
N LEU A 35 -13.00 -2.68 20.11
CA LEU A 35 -12.25 -3.64 20.92
C LEU A 35 -10.73 -3.56 20.71
N ASP A 36 -10.31 -3.25 19.50
CA ASP A 36 -8.90 -3.35 19.09
C ASP A 36 -8.21 -1.98 19.03
N GLY A 37 -9.00 -0.91 19.08
CA GLY A 37 -8.61 0.46 18.79
C GLY A 37 -8.43 0.68 17.29
N GLU A 38 -7.58 1.63 16.94
CA GLU A 38 -7.19 1.92 15.56
C GLU A 38 -6.78 0.63 14.80
N SER A 39 -7.42 0.41 13.66
CA SER A 39 -7.36 -0.81 12.85
C SER A 39 -7.40 -0.49 11.36
N VAL A 40 -7.02 -1.46 10.54
CA VAL A 40 -7.08 -1.36 9.07
C VAL A 40 -7.52 -2.71 8.48
N HIS A 41 -8.25 -2.68 7.37
CA HIS A 41 -8.51 -3.88 6.59
C HIS A 41 -7.36 -4.16 5.63
N TRP A 42 -6.93 -5.42 5.61
CA TRP A 42 -5.99 -5.93 4.62
C TRP A 42 -6.78 -6.64 3.53
N ASN A 43 -6.61 -6.18 2.31
CA ASN A 43 -7.17 -6.79 1.13
C ASN A 43 -6.05 -7.23 0.19
N TYR A 44 -6.39 -8.14 -0.70
CA TYR A 44 -5.47 -8.70 -1.66
C TYR A 44 -6.12 -8.73 -3.03
N GLU A 45 -5.48 -8.10 -4.01
CA GLU A 45 -5.91 -8.11 -5.42
C GLU A 45 -5.40 -9.38 -6.10
N ARG A 46 -6.31 -10.17 -6.68
CA ARG A 46 -6.06 -11.55 -7.13
C ARG A 46 -5.19 -11.66 -8.38
N HIS A 47 -5.13 -10.64 -9.23
CA HIS A 47 -4.47 -10.72 -10.53
C HIS A 47 -3.00 -10.33 -10.48
N SER A 48 -2.65 -9.41 -9.59
CA SER A 48 -1.34 -8.74 -9.57
C SER A 48 -0.61 -8.91 -8.24
N ASP A 49 -1.21 -9.65 -7.31
CA ASP A 49 -0.69 -9.93 -5.97
C ASP A 49 -0.47 -8.68 -5.10
N TYR A 50 -1.26 -7.63 -5.34
CA TYR A 50 -1.12 -6.37 -4.60
C TYR A 50 -1.88 -6.41 -3.28
N VAL A 51 -1.23 -5.90 -2.24
CA VAL A 51 -1.90 -5.62 -0.97
C VAL A 51 -2.59 -4.28 -1.07
N VAL A 52 -3.83 -4.20 -0.60
CA VAL A 52 -4.59 -2.95 -0.50
C VAL A 52 -5.09 -2.77 0.93
N LEU A 53 -4.75 -1.64 1.52
CA LEU A 53 -5.24 -1.23 2.83
C LEU A 53 -6.49 -0.36 2.68
N SER A 54 -7.49 -0.55 3.53
CA SER A 54 -8.74 0.22 3.50
C SER A 54 -9.42 0.29 4.86
N GLU A 55 -10.42 1.18 5.00
CA GLU A 55 -11.22 1.29 6.23
C GLU A 55 -12.20 0.12 6.40
N ARG A 56 -12.77 -0.38 5.31
CA ARG A 56 -13.71 -1.51 5.26
C ARG A 56 -13.26 -2.56 4.24
N PRO A 57 -13.73 -3.82 4.31
CA PRO A 57 -13.46 -4.82 3.26
C PRO A 57 -13.76 -4.27 1.86
N LEU A 58 -12.89 -4.53 0.89
CA LEU A 58 -13.16 -4.24 -0.51
C LEU A 58 -14.13 -5.31 -1.06
N GLU A 59 -15.25 -4.87 -1.61
CA GLU A 59 -16.34 -5.76 -2.04
C GLU A 59 -16.22 -6.20 -3.51
N ALA A 60 -15.38 -5.52 -4.30
CA ALA A 60 -15.25 -5.84 -5.71
C ALA A 60 -14.62 -7.25 -5.92
N PRO A 61 -15.09 -8.06 -6.90
CA PRO A 61 -14.72 -9.47 -7.04
C PRO A 61 -13.23 -9.78 -7.17
N GLU A 62 -12.46 -8.83 -7.70
CA GLU A 62 -11.02 -8.90 -7.87
C GLU A 62 -10.24 -8.84 -6.55
N TYR A 63 -10.88 -8.38 -5.47
CA TYR A 63 -10.28 -8.30 -4.14
C TYR A 63 -10.70 -9.47 -3.25
N VAL A 64 -9.81 -9.79 -2.32
CA VAL A 64 -10.05 -10.72 -1.21
C VAL A 64 -9.81 -9.98 0.09
N ASP A 65 -10.83 -9.90 0.94
CA ASP A 65 -10.65 -9.46 2.33
C ASP A 65 -9.86 -10.52 3.10
N VAL A 66 -8.67 -10.15 3.54
CA VAL A 66 -7.81 -10.97 4.41
C VAL A 66 -8.23 -10.79 5.87
N GLY A 67 -8.83 -9.64 6.19
CA GLY A 67 -9.45 -9.31 7.46
C GLY A 67 -8.96 -7.99 8.05
N ARG A 68 -9.53 -7.67 9.21
CA ARG A 68 -9.16 -6.51 10.03
C ARG A 68 -7.95 -6.83 10.90
N TYR A 69 -6.98 -5.92 10.92
CA TYR A 69 -5.79 -6.01 11.77
C TYR A 69 -5.54 -4.70 12.49
N LYS A 70 -5.04 -4.81 13.73
CA LYS A 70 -4.75 -3.68 14.60
C LYS A 70 -3.58 -2.86 14.07
N VAL A 71 -3.68 -1.53 14.22
CA VAL A 71 -2.53 -0.62 14.10
C VAL A 71 -1.82 -0.55 15.46
N TYR A 72 -0.53 -0.85 15.45
CA TYR A 72 0.30 -0.88 16.64
C TYR A 72 1.03 0.46 16.84
N ASP A 73 1.22 0.82 18.10
CA ASP A 73 2.12 1.90 18.46
C ASP A 73 3.58 1.53 18.09
N GLY A 74 4.30 2.49 17.52
CA GLY A 74 5.72 2.38 17.22
C GLY A 74 6.61 2.46 18.46
N GLY A 75 6.10 3.04 19.55
CA GLY A 75 6.85 3.50 20.70
C GLY A 75 7.17 4.99 20.62
N GLU A 76 7.88 5.50 21.62
CA GLU A 76 8.23 6.92 21.74
C GLU A 76 9.01 7.39 20.49
N ASN A 77 8.47 8.39 19.79
CA ASN A 77 9.01 8.97 18.56
C ASN A 77 9.09 8.03 17.34
N ARG A 78 8.34 6.92 17.32
CA ARG A 78 8.26 6.04 16.15
C ARG A 78 6.87 6.10 15.52
N GLN A 79 6.83 5.98 14.20
CA GLN A 79 5.57 5.92 13.47
C GLN A 79 4.75 4.70 13.94
N ARG A 80 3.42 4.85 13.89
CA ARG A 80 2.52 3.70 14.02
C ARG A 80 2.80 2.70 12.91
N ARG A 81 2.41 1.45 13.11
CA ARG A 81 2.81 0.35 12.25
C ARG A 81 1.76 -0.73 12.18
N VAL A 82 1.77 -1.47 11.09
CA VAL A 82 0.91 -2.62 10.85
C VAL A 82 1.76 -3.86 10.66
N ARG A 83 1.15 -5.04 10.82
CA ARG A 83 1.83 -6.31 10.60
C ARG A 83 1.11 -7.07 9.50
N PRO A 84 1.81 -7.58 8.47
CA PRO A 84 1.21 -8.42 7.45
C PRO A 84 0.48 -9.60 8.10
N PRO A 85 -0.79 -9.83 7.73
CA PRO A 85 -1.55 -10.98 8.20
C PRO A 85 -0.83 -12.30 7.97
N GLU A 86 -0.93 -13.22 8.94
CA GLU A 86 -0.41 -14.58 8.75
C GLU A 86 -1.16 -15.35 7.66
N ARG A 87 -2.41 -14.93 7.38
CA ARG A 87 -3.29 -15.49 6.35
C ARG A 87 -2.97 -15.03 4.92
N LEU A 88 -2.09 -14.04 4.75
CA LEU A 88 -1.61 -13.69 3.41
C LEU A 88 -0.83 -14.88 2.82
N ASP A 89 -0.93 -15.03 1.50
CA ASP A 89 -0.11 -15.97 0.75
C ASP A 89 1.38 -15.76 1.07
N GLU A 90 2.15 -16.84 1.13
CA GLU A 90 3.56 -16.77 1.52
C GLU A 90 4.39 -15.91 0.56
N VAL A 91 4.08 -15.95 -0.74
CA VAL A 91 4.75 -15.13 -1.76
C VAL A 91 4.52 -13.64 -1.47
N VAL A 92 3.28 -13.25 -1.20
CA VAL A 92 2.91 -11.87 -0.86
C VAL A 92 3.55 -11.46 0.45
N ARG A 93 3.52 -12.34 1.44
CA ARG A 93 4.06 -12.08 2.77
C ARG A 93 5.59 -11.93 2.76
N SER A 94 6.27 -12.54 1.79
CA SER A 94 7.72 -12.43 1.61
C SER A 94 8.17 -11.04 1.12
N ASN A 95 7.26 -10.23 0.59
CA ASN A 95 7.54 -8.82 0.26
C ASN A 95 7.77 -7.94 1.51
N PHE A 96 7.48 -8.48 2.70
CA PHE A 96 7.56 -7.75 3.96
C PHE A 96 8.62 -8.31 4.91
N GLU A 97 9.72 -8.85 4.38
CA GLU A 97 10.86 -9.18 5.24
C GLU A 97 11.51 -7.92 5.83
N PRO A 98 12.16 -8.00 7.01
CA PRO A 98 12.91 -6.87 7.57
C PRO A 98 13.88 -6.25 6.55
N ASP A 99 14.02 -4.93 6.61
CA ASP A 99 14.84 -4.10 5.72
C ASP A 99 14.34 -4.02 4.26
N SER A 100 13.23 -4.69 3.92
CA SER A 100 12.57 -4.52 2.63
C SER A 100 11.95 -3.13 2.50
N ARG A 101 11.99 -2.56 1.29
CA ARG A 101 11.29 -1.31 0.99
C ARG A 101 9.86 -1.60 0.54
N VAL A 102 8.93 -0.82 1.09
CA VAL A 102 7.54 -0.83 0.70
C VAL A 102 7.10 0.57 0.28
N ILE A 103 6.16 0.63 -0.65
CA ILE A 103 5.67 1.85 -1.24
C ILE A 103 4.15 1.89 -1.09
N TYR A 104 3.66 2.98 -0.54
CA TYR A 104 2.25 3.32 -0.45
C TYR A 104 1.87 4.20 -1.62
N LEU A 105 0.84 3.83 -2.38
CA LEU A 105 0.33 4.62 -3.51
C LEU A 105 -1.19 4.67 -3.51
N ALA A 106 -1.76 5.84 -3.76
CA ALA A 106 -3.19 5.98 -4.04
C ALA A 106 -3.47 7.14 -5.00
N TYR A 107 -4.47 6.93 -5.87
CA TYR A 107 -5.07 7.96 -6.69
C TYR A 107 -6.06 8.81 -5.88
N ALA A 108 -6.36 10.02 -6.33
CA ALA A 108 -7.40 10.88 -5.73
C ALA A 108 -8.71 10.11 -5.53
N GLU A 109 -9.17 9.38 -6.54
CA GLU A 109 -10.40 8.60 -6.52
C GLU A 109 -10.41 7.51 -5.43
N MET A 110 -9.25 6.94 -5.11
CA MET A 110 -9.13 5.94 -4.04
C MET A 110 -9.16 6.57 -2.64
N VAL A 111 -8.61 7.77 -2.50
CA VAL A 111 -8.57 8.51 -1.23
C VAL A 111 -9.92 9.16 -0.94
N GLU A 112 -10.61 9.64 -1.97
CA GLU A 112 -11.90 10.34 -1.88
C GLU A 112 -13.12 9.40 -1.96
N ALA A 113 -12.89 8.09 -2.18
CA ALA A 113 -13.95 7.09 -2.21
C ALA A 113 -14.70 6.96 -0.88
N GLU A 114 -15.92 6.42 -0.93
CA GLU A 114 -16.69 6.10 0.29
C GLU A 114 -15.96 5.09 1.19
N ASN A 115 -15.12 4.23 0.61
CA ASN A 115 -14.21 3.35 1.34
C ASN A 115 -12.78 3.66 0.89
N PRO A 116 -12.09 4.60 1.55
CA PRO A 116 -10.75 4.99 1.15
C PRO A 116 -9.78 3.82 1.15
N SER A 117 -8.88 3.80 0.17
CA SER A 117 -7.93 2.71 0.00
C SER A 117 -6.57 3.15 -0.49
N VAL A 118 -5.54 2.37 -0.15
CA VAL A 118 -4.14 2.62 -0.51
C VAL A 118 -3.45 1.31 -0.88
N TYR A 119 -2.77 1.28 -2.03
CA TYR A 119 -1.91 0.16 -2.40
C TYR A 119 -0.67 0.14 -1.52
N LEU A 120 -0.27 -1.08 -1.11
CA LEU A 120 0.98 -1.35 -0.42
C LEU A 120 1.80 -2.32 -1.28
N LEU A 121 2.83 -1.79 -1.93
CA LEU A 121 3.61 -2.47 -2.96
C LEU A 121 5.05 -2.72 -2.51
N SER A 122 5.64 -3.81 -2.99
CA SER A 122 7.10 -3.98 -2.97
C SER A 122 7.78 -3.16 -4.07
N THR A 123 9.09 -2.94 -3.96
CA THR A 123 9.85 -2.31 -5.04
C THR A 123 9.76 -3.08 -6.36
N ALA A 124 9.76 -4.42 -6.31
CA ALA A 124 9.63 -5.23 -7.53
C ALA A 124 8.25 -5.04 -8.19
N GLN A 125 7.19 -5.00 -7.39
CA GLN A 125 5.84 -4.71 -7.87
C GLN A 125 5.78 -3.32 -8.48
N LEU A 126 6.34 -2.31 -7.80
CA LEU A 126 6.41 -0.94 -8.32
C LEU A 126 7.17 -0.87 -9.65
N LEU A 127 8.31 -1.55 -9.77
CA LEU A 127 9.09 -1.58 -11.01
C LEU A 127 8.35 -2.27 -12.14
N ALA A 128 7.57 -3.31 -11.85
CA ALA A 128 6.67 -3.95 -12.83
C ALA A 128 5.53 -3.02 -13.28
N LEU A 129 5.23 -1.99 -12.48
CA LEU A 129 4.33 -0.88 -12.85
C LEU A 129 5.03 0.23 -13.63
N LEU A 130 6.34 0.16 -13.89
CA LEU A 130 6.99 1.15 -14.74
C LEU A 130 6.97 0.63 -16.18
N PRO A 131 6.64 1.47 -17.18
CA PRO A 131 6.83 1.08 -18.57
C PRO A 131 8.29 0.71 -18.81
N ASP A 132 8.51 -0.39 -19.53
CA ASP A 132 9.83 -0.87 -19.95
C ASP A 132 10.37 0.09 -21.03
N GLU A 133 10.75 1.30 -20.62
CA GLU A 133 11.50 2.22 -21.47
C GLU A 133 12.90 1.61 -21.58
N ALA A 134 13.23 1.10 -22.78
CA ALA A 134 14.57 0.69 -23.15
C ALA A 134 15.57 1.84 -22.89
N GLY A 135 16.13 1.89 -21.69
CA GLY A 135 16.96 2.98 -21.18
C GLY A 135 17.00 2.99 -19.66
N GLY A 136 17.77 2.07 -19.08
CA GLY A 136 17.76 1.76 -17.64
C GLY A 136 18.02 2.93 -16.68
N PRO A 137 17.61 2.79 -15.40
CA PRO A 137 17.72 3.84 -14.40
C PRO A 137 19.16 4.06 -13.94
N THR A 138 19.62 5.32 -13.99
CA THR A 138 20.79 5.78 -13.26
C THR A 138 20.45 5.79 -11.76
N PRO A 139 21.32 5.32 -10.84
CA PRO A 139 20.99 5.26 -9.42
C PRO A 139 21.01 6.67 -8.83
N GLY A 140 19.84 7.21 -8.48
CA GLY A 140 19.73 8.47 -7.73
C GLY A 140 18.46 9.30 -7.92
N ASP A 141 17.49 8.88 -8.73
CA ASP A 141 16.40 9.77 -9.15
C ASP A 141 14.99 9.27 -8.77
N ASP A 142 14.63 9.46 -7.49
CA ASP A 142 13.28 9.16 -6.96
C ASP A 142 12.18 9.98 -7.67
N GLY A 143 12.54 11.11 -8.29
CA GLY A 143 11.63 11.98 -9.06
C GLY A 143 11.21 11.39 -10.41
N ALA A 144 12.14 10.74 -11.13
CA ALA A 144 11.87 10.10 -12.42
C ALA A 144 10.91 8.91 -12.29
N MET A 145 10.96 8.21 -11.16
CA MET A 145 10.07 7.08 -10.85
C MET A 145 8.62 7.54 -10.63
N THR A 146 8.44 8.68 -9.96
CA THR A 146 7.12 9.30 -9.75
C THR A 146 6.51 9.76 -11.08
N GLU A 147 7.33 10.30 -11.98
CA GLU A 147 6.89 10.77 -13.30
C GLU A 147 6.51 9.62 -14.26
N ALA A 148 7.18 8.47 -14.14
CA ALA A 148 6.86 7.27 -14.91
C ALA A 148 5.55 6.60 -14.48
N LEU A 149 5.22 6.63 -13.18
CA LEU A 149 3.95 6.14 -12.64
C LEU A 149 2.73 6.97 -13.10
N LEU A 150 2.92 8.26 -13.41
CA LEU A 150 1.86 9.19 -13.82
C LEU A 150 1.30 8.93 -15.24
N ARG A 151 1.90 8.02 -16.02
CA ARG A 151 1.59 7.85 -17.46
C ARG A 151 0.93 6.53 -17.86
N MET A 152 0.56 5.67 -16.91
CA MET A 152 0.06 4.33 -17.24
C MET A 152 -1.45 4.21 -17.51
N PRO A 153 -1.90 3.42 -18.51
CA PRO A 153 -3.33 3.22 -18.84
C PRO A 153 -4.00 1.98 -18.19
N GLY A 154 -3.35 1.23 -17.30
CA GLY A 154 -3.82 -0.07 -16.81
C GLY A 154 -4.56 -0.11 -15.46
N PHE A 155 -4.67 1.02 -14.75
CA PHE A 155 -5.25 1.08 -13.40
C PHE A 155 -6.55 1.89 -13.43
N LEU A 156 -7.63 1.28 -13.90
CA LEU A 156 -8.98 1.86 -13.79
C LEU A 156 -9.60 1.44 -12.44
N PRO A 157 -10.28 2.33 -11.73
CA PRO A 157 -11.05 1.96 -10.54
C PRO A 157 -12.17 0.96 -10.92
N PRO A 158 -12.63 0.10 -9.98
CA PRO A 158 -13.90 -0.58 -10.17
C PRO A 158 -15.04 0.47 -10.28
N PRO A 159 -16.13 0.14 -11.00
CA PRO A 159 -17.22 1.08 -11.27
C PRO A 159 -17.91 1.60 -10.00
#